data_AF-A0A3A0FK58-F1
#
_entry.id   AF-A0A3A0FK58-F1
#
_cell.length_a   1.000
_cell.length_b   1.000
_cell.length_c   1.000
_cell.angle_alpha   90.00
_cell.angle_beta   90.00
_cell.angle_gamma   90.00
#
_symmetry.space_group_name_H-M   'P 1'
#
loop_
_entity.id
_entity.type
_entity.pdbx_description
1 polymer ?
#
loop_
_entity_poly.entity_id
_entity_poly.type
_entity_poly.pdbx_seq_one_letter_code
_entity_poly.pdbx_strand_id
1 'polypeptide(L)'
;QVARYPKSFVSDPRAYQMVPPTGSAAGAECKVVLAADERSVKISCLHGLPAVTKIEFHQGYVGDVGPLICTIPGAAGQAQGSCAVDLNLVRAIFDGETYLVLSSQDYPQGEIRGQILQDTEARNIYGTVRLANGQGLSDVIVSDGARQAVTDQFGDYQLLQVPSGVYILSAGKSGFNIEPDLATNPAVVNGRDLFLRDFTAN
;
A
#
# COMPACT_ATOMS: atom_id res chain seq x y z
N GLN A 1 -20.78 -26.76 14.40
CA GLN A 1 -19.52 -26.27 13.81
C GLN A 1 -19.77 -24.84 13.33
N VAL A 2 -18.89 -23.89 13.66
CA VAL A 2 -18.99 -22.52 13.15
C VAL A 2 -18.47 -22.54 11.71
N ALA A 3 -19.24 -22.03 10.75
CA ALA A 3 -18.81 -21.93 9.36
C ALA A 3 -17.57 -21.02 9.28
N ARG A 4 -16.48 -21.51 8.69
CA ARG A 4 -15.31 -20.70 8.36
C ARG A 4 -15.41 -20.28 6.91
N TYR A 5 -15.30 -18.99 6.66
CA TYR A 5 -15.31 -18.43 5.32
C TYR A 5 -13.89 -18.04 4.92
N PRO A 6 -13.54 -18.12 3.62
CA PRO A 6 -12.32 -17.54 3.11
C PRO A 6 -12.26 -16.04 3.40
N LYS A 7 -11.05 -15.52 3.63
CA LYS A 7 -10.84 -14.11 4.00
C LYS A 7 -10.08 -13.43 2.87
N SER A 8 -10.51 -12.23 2.51
CA SER A 8 -9.95 -11.49 1.38
C SER A 8 -9.01 -10.38 1.85
N PHE A 9 -7.94 -10.24 1.09
CA PHE A 9 -6.91 -9.24 1.23
C PHE A 9 -6.61 -8.68 -0.16
N VAL A 10 -6.09 -7.46 -0.19
CA VAL A 10 -5.66 -6.77 -1.38
C VAL A 10 -4.20 -6.39 -1.26
N SER A 11 -3.54 -6.27 -2.40
CA SER A 11 -2.24 -5.63 -2.50
C SER A 11 -2.24 -4.79 -3.76
N ASP A 12 -1.67 -3.60 -3.66
CA ASP A 12 -1.56 -2.66 -4.78
C ASP A 12 -0.09 -2.37 -5.11
N PRO A 13 0.64 -3.32 -5.75
CA PRO A 13 2.06 -3.16 -5.98
C PRO A 13 2.40 -1.96 -6.86
N ARG A 14 3.39 -1.17 -6.42
CA ARG A 14 3.91 0.00 -7.15
C ARG A 14 5.44 0.04 -7.10
N ALA A 15 6.03 0.67 -8.11
CA ALA A 15 7.47 0.84 -8.22
C ALA A 15 8.09 1.63 -7.05
N TYR A 16 7.40 2.71 -6.62
CA TYR A 16 7.84 3.55 -5.51
C TYR A 16 7.83 2.84 -4.14
N GLN A 17 7.15 1.69 -4.02
CA GLN A 17 7.09 0.91 -2.79
C GLN A 17 8.25 -0.09 -2.68
N MET A 18 9.02 -0.33 -3.75
CA MET A 18 10.23 -1.16 -3.69
C MET A 18 11.28 -0.54 -2.76
N VAL A 19 12.19 -1.36 -2.25
CA VAL A 19 13.25 -0.93 -1.33
C VAL A 19 14.61 -1.36 -1.91
N PRO A 20 15.37 -0.46 -2.55
CA PRO A 20 15.00 0.92 -2.91
C PRO A 20 13.93 0.99 -4.02
N PRO A 21 13.24 2.13 -4.20
CA PRO A 21 12.28 2.35 -5.28
C PRO A 21 12.85 2.06 -6.66
N THR A 22 12.05 1.46 -7.54
CA THR A 22 12.43 1.33 -8.96
C THR A 22 11.98 2.56 -9.73
N GLY A 23 12.67 2.89 -10.83
CA GLY A 23 12.28 3.97 -11.74
C GLY A 23 11.10 3.62 -12.66
N SER A 24 10.45 2.46 -12.45
CA SER A 24 9.32 2.01 -13.27
C SER A 24 8.06 2.83 -12.98
N ALA A 25 7.19 2.94 -13.98
CA ALA A 25 5.83 3.48 -13.82
C ALA A 25 4.79 2.36 -13.63
N ALA A 26 5.22 1.11 -13.51
CA ALA A 26 4.33 -0.04 -13.45
C ALA A 26 3.49 -0.09 -12.17
N GLY A 27 2.34 -0.74 -12.29
CA GLY A 27 1.45 -1.08 -11.20
C GLY A 27 0.74 -2.41 -11.44
N ALA A 28 0.22 -2.98 -10.36
CA ALA A 28 -0.63 -4.15 -10.37
C ALA A 28 -1.73 -4.03 -9.32
N GLU A 29 -2.81 -4.76 -9.52
CA GLU A 29 -3.86 -4.98 -8.54
C GLU A 29 -3.89 -6.48 -8.22
N CYS A 30 -3.64 -6.82 -6.97
CA CYS A 30 -3.55 -8.19 -6.51
C CYS A 30 -4.63 -8.48 -5.48
N LYS A 31 -5.31 -9.62 -5.65
CA LYS A 31 -6.19 -10.20 -4.64
C LYS A 31 -5.51 -11.39 -4.00
N VAL A 32 -5.57 -11.44 -2.68
CA VAL A 32 -5.05 -12.54 -1.87
C VAL A 32 -6.18 -13.11 -1.04
N VAL A 33 -6.45 -14.40 -1.18
CA VAL A 33 -7.56 -15.07 -0.47
C VAL A 33 -6.99 -16.15 0.43
N LEU A 34 -7.11 -15.95 1.74
CA LEU A 34 -6.80 -16.97 2.74
C LEU A 34 -7.93 -17.99 2.78
N ALA A 35 -7.61 -19.26 2.58
CA ALA A 35 -8.56 -20.37 2.63
C ALA A 35 -9.24 -20.47 4.01
N ALA A 36 -10.46 -21.01 4.04
CA ALA A 36 -11.25 -21.15 5.27
C ALA A 36 -10.58 -22.02 6.35
N ASP A 37 -9.71 -22.93 5.95
CA ASP A 37 -8.90 -23.78 6.84
C ASP A 37 -7.61 -23.10 7.32
N GLU A 38 -7.32 -21.89 6.81
CA GLU A 38 -6.14 -21.08 7.12
C GLU A 38 -4.81 -21.79 6.82
N ARG A 39 -4.80 -22.68 5.81
CA ARG A 39 -3.60 -23.44 5.42
C ARG A 39 -3.01 -23.05 4.07
N SER A 40 -3.72 -22.25 3.30
CA SER A 40 -3.20 -21.73 2.04
C SER A 40 -3.77 -20.36 1.69
N VAL A 41 -2.99 -19.60 0.95
CA VAL A 41 -3.44 -18.38 0.26
C VAL A 41 -3.46 -18.62 -1.24
N LYS A 42 -4.51 -18.14 -1.90
CA LYS A 42 -4.54 -17.97 -3.36
C LYS A 42 -4.21 -16.53 -3.69
N ILE A 43 -3.24 -16.32 -4.58
CA ILE A 43 -2.79 -15.01 -5.04
C ILE A 43 -3.18 -14.88 -6.51
N SER A 44 -3.80 -13.76 -6.89
CA SER A 44 -4.16 -13.43 -8.26
C SER A 44 -3.85 -11.96 -8.51
N CYS A 45 -2.99 -11.65 -9.47
CA CYS A 45 -2.57 -10.29 -9.80
C CYS A 45 -2.90 -9.96 -11.25
N LEU A 46 -3.58 -8.85 -11.46
CA LEU A 46 -3.75 -8.19 -12.75
C LEU A 46 -2.71 -7.08 -12.88
N HIS A 47 -2.00 -6.98 -14.00
CA HIS A 47 -0.91 -6.01 -14.16
C HIS A 47 -0.79 -5.47 -15.58
N GLY A 48 -0.22 -4.28 -15.70
CA GLY A 48 0.11 -3.65 -16.99
C GLY A 48 1.47 -4.07 -17.57
N LEU A 49 2.21 -4.96 -16.90
CA LEU A 49 3.56 -5.36 -17.29
C LEU A 49 3.57 -6.29 -18.53
N PRO A 50 4.52 -6.14 -19.47
CA PRO A 50 4.63 -6.98 -20.68
C PRO A 50 4.78 -8.47 -20.35
N ALA A 51 5.55 -8.79 -19.30
CA ALA A 51 5.62 -10.13 -18.72
C ALA A 51 6.12 -10.05 -17.28
N VAL A 52 5.33 -10.58 -16.33
CA VAL A 52 5.84 -10.89 -14.99
C VAL A 52 6.55 -12.24 -15.08
N THR A 53 7.78 -12.32 -14.55
CA THR A 53 8.60 -13.55 -14.54
C THR A 53 8.34 -14.39 -13.29
N LYS A 54 8.07 -13.72 -12.17
CA LYS A 54 7.69 -14.34 -10.89
C LYS A 54 6.96 -13.34 -10.00
N ILE A 55 6.10 -13.86 -9.13
CA ILE A 55 5.59 -13.14 -7.97
C ILE A 55 6.18 -13.79 -6.73
N GLU A 56 6.80 -13.01 -5.87
CA GLU A 56 7.38 -13.46 -4.61
C GLU A 56 6.54 -12.95 -3.45
N PHE A 57 6.18 -13.85 -2.55
CA PHE A 57 5.46 -13.54 -1.31
C PHE A 57 6.48 -13.49 -0.17
N HIS A 58 6.52 -12.38 0.55
CA HIS A 58 7.48 -12.13 1.61
C HIS A 58 6.78 -11.73 2.91
N GLN A 59 7.49 -11.91 4.03
CA GLN A 59 7.11 -11.35 5.32
C GLN A 59 7.96 -10.10 5.62
N GLY A 60 7.34 -9.01 6.06
CA GLY A 60 7.98 -7.74 6.43
C GLY A 60 7.01 -6.56 6.34
N TYR A 61 7.25 -5.50 7.10
CA TYR A 61 6.45 -4.27 7.06
C TYR A 61 6.81 -3.39 5.85
N VAL A 62 6.06 -2.30 5.68
CA VAL A 62 6.36 -1.28 4.68
C VAL A 62 7.76 -0.72 4.90
N GLY A 63 8.58 -0.73 3.85
CA GLY A 63 9.97 -0.27 3.92
C GLY A 63 10.99 -1.36 4.27
N ASP A 64 10.55 -2.54 4.73
CA ASP A 64 11.45 -3.65 5.06
C ASP A 64 11.66 -4.62 3.88
N VAL A 65 12.88 -5.16 3.79
CA VAL A 65 13.22 -6.31 2.95
C VAL A 65 13.30 -7.54 3.83
N GLY A 66 12.28 -8.39 3.79
CA GLY A 66 12.19 -9.58 4.63
C GLY A 66 12.18 -10.90 3.85
N PRO A 67 12.12 -12.03 4.56
CA PRO A 67 12.35 -13.34 3.99
C PRO A 67 11.27 -13.74 2.97
N LEU A 68 11.70 -14.51 1.96
CA LEU A 68 10.81 -15.15 0.99
C LEU A 68 10.03 -16.29 1.65
N ILE A 69 8.72 -16.28 1.47
CA ILE A 69 7.81 -17.36 1.88
C ILE A 69 7.63 -18.36 0.74
N CYS A 70 7.29 -17.86 -0.46
CA CYS A 70 7.06 -18.69 -1.63
C CYS A 70 7.16 -17.86 -2.92
N THR A 71 7.29 -18.57 -4.05
CA THR A 71 7.29 -17.97 -5.38
C THR A 71 6.14 -18.55 -6.21
N ILE A 72 5.38 -17.67 -6.84
CA ILE A 72 4.35 -18.00 -7.83
C ILE A 72 4.93 -17.76 -9.23
N PRO A 73 4.71 -18.69 -10.19
CA PRO A 73 5.10 -18.49 -11.57
C PRO A 73 4.48 -17.21 -12.14
N GLY A 74 5.30 -16.40 -12.83
CA GLY A 74 4.80 -15.25 -13.56
C GLY A 74 4.04 -15.64 -14.82
N ALA A 75 3.29 -14.68 -15.36
CA ALA A 75 2.55 -14.79 -16.60
C ALA A 75 2.33 -13.39 -17.21
N ALA A 76 1.89 -13.34 -18.46
CA ALA A 76 1.50 -12.08 -19.11
C ALA A 76 0.06 -11.70 -18.75
N GLY A 77 -0.18 -10.41 -18.50
CA GLY A 77 -1.48 -9.83 -18.13
C GLY A 77 -1.99 -10.22 -16.74
N GLN A 78 -2.10 -11.52 -16.46
CA GLN A 78 -2.58 -12.05 -15.19
C GLN A 78 -1.72 -13.22 -14.71
N ALA A 79 -1.18 -13.11 -13.51
CA ALA A 79 -0.43 -14.17 -12.84
C ALA A 79 -1.17 -14.62 -11.57
N GLN A 80 -1.21 -15.93 -11.34
CA GLN A 80 -1.93 -16.51 -10.21
C GLN A 80 -1.29 -17.80 -9.72
N GLY A 81 -1.47 -18.09 -8.44
CA GLY A 81 -1.04 -19.34 -7.83
C GLY A 81 -1.43 -19.42 -6.37
N SER A 82 -0.85 -20.37 -5.66
CA SER A 82 -1.14 -20.59 -4.25
C SER A 82 0.10 -20.92 -3.46
N CYS A 83 0.09 -20.54 -2.18
CA CYS A 83 1.13 -20.88 -1.23
C CYS A 83 0.53 -21.48 0.03
N ALA A 84 1.22 -22.46 0.60
CA ALA A 84 0.90 -22.94 1.94
C ALA A 84 1.22 -21.85 2.97
N VAL A 85 0.42 -21.79 4.04
CA VAL A 85 0.64 -20.89 5.16
C VAL A 85 0.48 -21.64 6.48
N ASP A 86 1.17 -21.17 7.51
CA ASP A 86 0.99 -21.63 8.88
C ASP A 86 0.33 -20.55 9.74
N LEU A 87 0.09 -20.86 11.02
CA LEU A 87 -0.56 -19.93 11.95
C LEU A 87 0.22 -18.63 12.19
N ASN A 88 1.55 -18.66 12.11
CA ASN A 88 2.36 -17.46 12.30
C ASN A 88 2.23 -16.55 11.08
N LEU A 89 2.30 -17.12 9.89
CA LEU A 89 2.11 -16.37 8.65
C LEU A 89 0.68 -15.83 8.53
N VAL A 90 -0.33 -16.57 8.98
CA VAL A 90 -1.72 -16.07 9.03
C VAL A 90 -1.80 -14.79 9.89
N ARG A 91 -1.17 -14.78 11.07
CA ARG A 91 -1.12 -13.57 11.92
C ARG A 91 -0.40 -12.42 11.20
N ALA A 92 0.76 -12.69 10.61
CA ALA A 92 1.51 -11.70 9.84
C ALA A 92 0.67 -11.10 8.69
N ILE A 93 -0.13 -11.89 7.98
CA ILE A 93 -1.04 -11.40 6.94
C ILE A 93 -2.09 -10.44 7.53
N PHE A 94 -2.69 -10.78 8.67
CA PHE A 94 -3.69 -9.92 9.33
C PHE A 94 -3.11 -8.62 9.89
N ASP A 95 -1.88 -8.68 10.39
CA ASP A 95 -1.14 -7.55 10.94
C ASP A 95 -0.55 -6.65 9.83
N GLY A 96 -0.73 -7.03 8.56
CA GLY A 96 -0.18 -6.29 7.42
C GLY A 96 1.34 -6.39 7.31
N GLU A 97 1.95 -7.42 7.92
CA GLU A 97 3.39 -7.70 7.93
C GLU A 97 3.79 -8.61 6.76
N THR A 98 3.07 -8.57 5.63
CA THR A 98 3.45 -9.37 4.46
C THR A 98 3.23 -8.61 3.17
N TYR A 99 4.04 -8.89 2.15
CA TYR A 99 4.03 -8.16 0.89
C TYR A 99 4.30 -9.05 -0.32
N LEU A 100 3.88 -8.58 -1.49
CA LEU A 100 4.18 -9.18 -2.78
C LEU A 100 5.25 -8.37 -3.50
N VAL A 101 6.14 -9.05 -4.22
CA VAL A 101 7.05 -8.46 -5.20
C VAL A 101 6.79 -9.10 -6.55
N LEU A 102 6.52 -8.31 -7.58
CA LEU A 102 6.40 -8.80 -8.95
C LEU A 102 7.68 -8.41 -9.70
N SER A 103 8.32 -9.39 -10.32
CA SER A 103 9.53 -9.20 -11.13
C SER A 103 9.20 -9.28 -12.61
N SER A 104 9.96 -8.58 -13.44
CA SER A 104 9.89 -8.67 -14.91
C SER A 104 11.26 -9.01 -15.48
N GLN A 105 11.41 -8.96 -16.81
CA GLN A 105 12.71 -9.17 -17.47
C GLN A 105 13.69 -8.03 -17.17
N ASP A 106 13.21 -6.78 -17.18
CA ASP A 106 14.03 -5.59 -16.94
C ASP A 106 14.36 -5.39 -15.45
N TYR A 107 13.52 -5.96 -14.57
CA TYR A 107 13.66 -5.87 -13.13
C TYR A 107 13.63 -7.26 -12.47
N PRO A 108 14.68 -8.08 -12.65
CA PRO A 108 14.72 -9.47 -12.17
C PRO A 108 14.82 -9.61 -10.64
N GLN A 109 15.20 -8.52 -9.95
CA GLN A 109 15.25 -8.42 -8.49
C GLN A 109 13.95 -7.86 -7.89
N GLY A 110 12.91 -7.69 -8.71
CA GLY A 110 11.64 -7.05 -8.34
C GLY A 110 11.46 -5.70 -9.02
N GLU A 111 10.29 -5.52 -9.65
CA GLU A 111 9.90 -4.27 -10.29
C GLU A 111 8.98 -3.44 -9.39
N ILE A 112 7.97 -4.08 -8.81
CA ILE A 112 6.93 -3.45 -8.01
C ILE A 112 6.67 -4.26 -6.75
N ARG A 113 6.45 -3.54 -5.64
CA ARG A 113 6.14 -4.13 -4.32
C ARG A 113 4.81 -3.62 -3.83
N GLY A 114 4.05 -4.46 -3.13
CA GLY A 114 2.79 -4.08 -2.50
C GLY A 114 2.58 -4.79 -1.18
N GLN A 115 2.22 -4.07 -0.13
CA GLN A 115 1.80 -4.67 1.14
C GLN A 115 0.48 -5.45 0.93
N ILE A 116 0.29 -6.55 1.64
CA ILE A 116 -0.96 -7.31 1.68
C ILE A 116 -1.76 -6.83 2.89
N LEU A 117 -2.93 -6.24 2.62
CA LEU A 117 -3.77 -5.57 3.61
C LEU A 117 -5.20 -6.11 3.51
N GLN A 118 -5.99 -5.95 4.57
CA GLN A 118 -7.35 -6.49 4.58
C GLN A 118 -8.21 -5.81 3.50
N ASP A 119 -8.99 -6.62 2.76
CA ASP A 119 -9.93 -6.14 1.76
C ASP A 119 -11.20 -5.62 2.47
N THR A 120 -11.12 -4.39 2.94
CA THR A 120 -12.19 -3.71 3.68
C THR A 120 -12.72 -2.53 2.91
N GLU A 121 -13.86 -2.00 3.35
CA GLU A 121 -14.35 -0.72 2.86
C GLU A 121 -13.28 0.38 2.95
N ALA A 122 -13.35 1.30 2.00
CA ALA A 122 -12.48 2.46 1.96
C ALA A 122 -12.60 3.29 3.25
N ARG A 123 -11.51 3.99 3.58
CA ARG A 123 -11.35 4.77 4.80
C ARG A 123 -10.95 6.19 4.47
N ASN A 124 -10.99 7.05 5.47
CA ASN A 124 -10.61 8.45 5.31
C ASN A 124 -9.23 8.69 5.92
N ILE A 125 -8.51 9.65 5.35
CA ILE A 125 -7.25 10.14 5.88
C ILE A 125 -7.42 11.60 6.29
N TYR A 126 -7.08 11.90 7.53
CA TYR A 126 -7.16 13.22 8.13
C TYR A 126 -5.76 13.71 8.52
N GLY A 127 -5.57 15.02 8.41
CA GLY A 127 -4.36 15.68 8.85
C GLY A 127 -4.48 17.19 8.73
N THR A 128 -3.39 17.86 9.02
CA THR A 128 -3.28 19.31 9.01
C THR A 128 -2.06 19.76 8.20
N VAL A 129 -2.14 20.93 7.59
CA VAL A 129 -0.98 21.62 7.03
C VAL A 129 -0.76 22.90 7.83
N ARG A 130 0.40 23.00 8.48
CA ARG A 130 0.72 24.13 9.37
C ARG A 130 2.03 24.78 8.98
N LEU A 131 2.12 26.09 9.18
CA LEU A 131 3.36 26.84 9.15
C LEU A 131 4.22 26.48 10.36
N ALA A 132 5.53 26.78 10.30
CA ALA A 132 6.46 26.53 11.40
C ALA A 132 6.06 27.19 12.75
N ASN A 133 5.24 28.24 12.72
CA ASN A 133 4.69 28.90 13.92
C ASN A 133 3.41 28.24 14.48
N GLY A 134 2.97 27.13 13.88
CA GLY A 134 1.77 26.37 14.28
C GLY A 134 0.45 26.86 13.67
N GLN A 135 0.47 27.97 12.91
CA GLN A 135 -0.72 28.48 12.22
C GLN A 135 -1.12 27.55 11.08
N GLY A 136 -2.43 27.26 10.97
CA GLY A 136 -2.99 26.53 9.84
C GLY A 136 -2.81 27.25 8.51
N LEU A 137 -2.49 26.50 7.46
CA LEU A 137 -2.36 27.02 6.10
C LEU A 137 -3.54 26.53 5.26
N SER A 138 -4.41 27.45 4.85
CA SER A 138 -5.56 27.16 3.98
C SER A 138 -5.16 26.93 2.53
N ASP A 139 -6.08 26.42 1.70
CA ASP A 139 -5.93 26.33 0.24
C ASP A 139 -4.71 25.53 -0.24
N VAL A 140 -4.22 24.59 0.57
CA VAL A 140 -3.19 23.62 0.20
C VAL A 140 -3.87 22.42 -0.42
N ILE A 141 -3.40 21.98 -1.59
CA ILE A 141 -3.86 20.74 -2.21
C ILE A 141 -3.07 19.59 -1.60
N VAL A 142 -3.75 18.69 -0.91
CA VAL A 142 -3.18 17.45 -0.39
C VAL A 142 -3.62 16.29 -1.27
N SER A 143 -2.70 15.41 -1.64
CA SER A 143 -2.93 14.33 -2.61
C SER A 143 -2.28 13.03 -2.14
N ASP A 144 -2.96 11.90 -2.36
CA ASP A 144 -2.39 10.55 -2.26
C ASP A 144 -1.96 9.98 -3.61
N GLY A 145 -1.96 10.81 -4.66
CA GLY A 145 -1.68 10.46 -6.05
C GLY A 145 -2.95 10.21 -6.89
N ALA A 146 -4.06 9.83 -6.28
CA ALA A 146 -5.34 9.59 -6.99
C ALA A 146 -6.47 10.50 -6.50
N ARG A 147 -6.56 10.71 -5.18
CA ARG A 147 -7.53 11.58 -4.51
C ARG A 147 -6.85 12.86 -4.08
N GLN A 148 -7.62 13.93 -4.05
CA GLN A 148 -7.18 15.24 -3.56
C GLN A 148 -8.16 15.82 -2.56
N ALA A 149 -7.64 16.61 -1.63
CA ALA A 149 -8.39 17.44 -0.70
C ALA A 149 -7.75 18.83 -0.66
N VAL A 150 -8.54 19.83 -0.27
CA VAL A 150 -8.05 21.20 -0.05
C VAL A 150 -8.20 21.52 1.43
N THR A 151 -7.15 22.04 2.05
CA THR A 151 -7.20 22.44 3.46
C THR A 151 -8.14 23.62 3.68
N ASP A 152 -8.90 23.59 4.77
CA ASP A 152 -9.77 24.69 5.17
C ASP A 152 -9.01 25.88 5.80
N GLN A 153 -9.73 26.86 6.34
CA GLN A 153 -9.13 28.05 6.97
C GLN A 153 -8.25 27.75 8.20
N PHE A 154 -8.39 26.57 8.81
CA PHE A 154 -7.62 26.12 9.95
C PHE A 154 -6.47 25.18 9.54
N GLY A 155 -6.31 24.91 8.24
CA GLY A 155 -5.30 24.02 7.70
C GLY A 155 -5.71 22.54 7.76
N ASP A 156 -6.94 22.22 8.12
CA ASP A 156 -7.42 20.84 8.25
C ASP A 156 -7.82 20.29 6.87
N TYR A 157 -7.49 19.02 6.58
CA TYR A 157 -7.92 18.35 5.36
C TYR A 157 -8.46 16.93 5.62
N GLN A 158 -9.25 16.44 4.65
CA GLN A 158 -9.76 15.08 4.64
C GLN A 158 -9.71 14.49 3.23
N LEU A 159 -8.92 13.43 3.03
CA LEU A 159 -9.03 12.56 1.85
C LEU A 159 -10.12 11.52 2.11
N LEU A 160 -11.09 11.44 1.21
CA LEU A 160 -12.25 10.56 1.32
C LEU A 160 -12.07 9.29 0.51
N GLN A 161 -12.61 8.18 0.98
CA GLN A 161 -12.73 6.93 0.21
C GLN A 161 -11.38 6.41 -0.30
N VAL A 162 -10.40 6.36 0.60
CA VAL A 162 -9.06 5.78 0.36
C VAL A 162 -9.13 4.26 0.59
N PRO A 163 -8.94 3.42 -0.45
CA PRO A 163 -8.90 1.97 -0.29
C PRO A 163 -7.76 1.49 0.61
N SER A 164 -7.78 0.22 1.02
CA SER A 164 -6.63 -0.39 1.69
C SER A 164 -5.41 -0.37 0.77
N GLY A 165 -4.29 0.16 1.27
CA GLY A 165 -3.10 0.40 0.46
C GLY A 165 -2.03 1.18 1.21
N VAL A 166 -0.89 1.36 0.55
CA VAL A 166 0.22 2.20 1.02
C VAL A 166 0.31 3.41 0.11
N TYR A 167 0.17 4.60 0.68
CA TYR A 167 0.11 5.86 -0.05
C TYR A 167 1.22 6.80 0.37
N ILE A 168 1.93 7.37 -0.60
CA ILE A 168 2.82 8.51 -0.37
C ILE A 168 1.97 9.77 -0.50
N LEU A 169 1.72 10.42 0.63
CA LEU A 169 0.99 11.67 0.66
C LEU A 169 1.92 12.83 0.26
N SER A 170 1.37 13.75 -0.51
CA SER A 170 2.04 14.98 -0.95
C SER A 170 1.11 16.17 -0.72
N ALA A 171 1.68 17.34 -0.50
CA ALA A 171 0.94 18.58 -0.37
C ALA A 171 1.62 19.68 -1.17
N GLY A 172 0.83 20.57 -1.79
CA GLY A 172 1.36 21.62 -2.65
C GLY A 172 0.55 22.90 -2.58
N LYS A 173 1.26 24.01 -2.41
CA LYS A 173 0.74 25.37 -2.56
C LYS A 173 1.85 26.27 -3.11
N SER A 174 1.54 27.07 -4.12
CA SER A 174 2.52 27.99 -4.72
C SER A 174 3.09 28.93 -3.65
N GLY A 175 4.41 29.10 -3.65
CA GLY A 175 5.13 29.95 -2.70
C GLY A 175 5.49 29.29 -1.36
N PHE A 176 5.17 28.02 -1.15
CA PHE A 176 5.53 27.27 0.06
C PHE A 176 6.31 26.00 -0.29
N ASN A 177 7.31 25.67 0.53
CA ASN A 177 7.86 24.32 0.57
C ASN A 177 7.09 23.52 1.63
N ILE A 178 6.41 22.44 1.24
CA ILE A 178 5.54 21.67 2.13
C ILE A 178 6.05 20.24 2.24
N GLU A 179 6.41 19.85 3.46
CA GLU A 179 7.02 18.55 3.75
C GLU A 179 6.09 17.73 4.67
N PRO A 180 5.87 16.43 4.38
CA PRO A 180 5.10 15.55 5.24
C PRO A 180 5.87 15.17 6.50
N ASP A 181 5.15 14.80 7.57
CA ASP A 181 5.74 14.05 8.67
C ASP A 181 6.14 12.64 8.20
N LEU A 182 7.45 12.39 8.16
CA LEU A 182 8.02 11.11 7.74
C LEU A 182 7.73 9.97 8.74
N ALA A 183 7.31 10.26 9.97
CA ALA A 183 6.89 9.23 10.91
C ALA A 183 5.53 8.61 10.54
N THR A 184 4.72 9.34 9.75
CA THR A 184 3.36 8.91 9.37
C THR A 184 3.13 8.82 7.86
N ASN A 185 4.12 9.23 7.07
CA ASN A 185 4.16 9.09 5.62
C ASN A 185 5.33 8.17 5.22
N PRO A 186 5.07 6.99 4.60
CA PRO A 186 3.85 6.61 3.88
C PRO A 186 2.67 6.25 4.80
N ALA A 187 1.46 6.60 4.35
CA ALA A 187 0.22 6.26 5.02
C ALA A 187 -0.24 4.85 4.64
N VAL A 188 -0.37 3.97 5.63
CA VAL A 188 -0.86 2.58 5.46
C VAL A 188 -2.33 2.49 5.90
N VAL A 189 -3.24 2.37 4.94
CA VAL A 189 -4.67 2.20 5.18
C VAL A 189 -4.99 0.70 5.31
N ASN A 190 -5.42 0.27 6.49
CA ASN A 190 -5.76 -1.13 6.77
C ASN A 190 -6.97 -1.22 7.70
N GLY A 191 -8.18 -1.11 7.15
CA GLY A 191 -9.43 -1.32 7.89
C GLY A 191 -9.92 -0.16 8.78
N ARG A 192 -9.17 0.93 8.92
CA ARG A 192 -9.54 2.09 9.76
C ARG A 192 -9.12 3.44 9.17
N ASP A 193 -9.79 4.49 9.61
CA ASP A 193 -9.41 5.87 9.31
C ASP A 193 -8.05 6.20 9.92
N LEU A 194 -7.31 7.06 9.23
CA LEU A 194 -6.00 7.54 9.65
C LEU A 194 -6.08 9.01 10.05
N PHE A 195 -5.44 9.36 11.14
CA PHE A 195 -5.33 10.73 11.63
C PHE A 195 -3.87 11.13 11.73
N LEU A 196 -3.60 12.43 11.95
CA LEU A 196 -2.25 12.95 12.14
C LEU A 196 -1.35 12.67 10.93
N ARG A 197 -1.90 12.82 9.71
CA ARG A 197 -1.10 12.85 8.48
C ARG A 197 -0.71 14.30 8.19
N ASP A 198 0.13 14.83 9.06
CA ASP A 198 0.41 16.25 9.09
C ASP A 198 1.56 16.64 8.14
N PHE A 199 1.54 17.90 7.71
CA PHE A 199 2.57 18.52 6.91
C PHE A 199 3.03 19.84 7.54
N THR A 200 4.30 20.16 7.36
CA THR A 200 4.89 21.46 7.73
C THR A 200 5.20 22.26 6.48
N ALA A 201 4.77 23.52 6.45
CA ALA A 201 5.02 24.48 5.39
C ALA A 201 6.05 25.54 5.83
N ASN A 202 7.05 25.77 4.99
CA ASN A 202 8.12 26.75 5.18
C ASN A 202 8.15 27.78 4.04
#